data_AF-A0A3B9Y7N8-F1
#
_entry.id   AF-A0A3B9Y7N8-F1
#
_cell.length_a   1.000
_cell.length_b   1.000
_cell.length_c   1.000
_cell.angle_alpha   90.00
_cell.angle_beta   90.00
_cell.angle_gamma   90.00
#
_symmetry.space_group_name_H-M   'P 1'
#
loop_
_entity.id
_entity.type
_entity.pdbx_description
1 polymer ?
#
loop_
_entity_poly.entity_id
_entity_poly.type
_entity_poly.pdbx_seq_one_letter_code
_entity_poly.pdbx_strand_id
1 'polypeptide(L)'
;MIIQSRPFSDENDLQTLKTFVSSIIKEDMRRSYWHVGDLLWGIYKNTVYDPRENVQLWQNEQGELLGFVWISAHEVIIQVDPRIDGNDKDGLLEQMLSLGEEHQQASEAAGTSPSFCAFENDLPLINVFLKHGYQRQESHTLHMRRDLNQPIPPGVLPDGWIVRHVVGVEEFEQRVALHREVWHHSTVTPESYRRMRGIPGYTPEFDLVAASDDGTFA
;
A
#
# COMPACT_ATOMS: atom_id res chain seq x y z
N MET A 1 -6.70 -7.31 26.07
CA MET A 1 -6.16 -8.55 25.43
C MET A 1 -4.63 -8.56 25.50
N ILE A 2 -3.94 -9.71 25.56
CA ILE A 2 -2.46 -9.71 25.35
C ILE A 2 -2.21 -9.56 23.85
N ILE A 3 -1.40 -8.57 23.50
CA ILE A 3 -1.04 -8.25 22.13
C ILE A 3 0.47 -8.44 22.01
N GLN A 4 0.87 -9.18 20.98
CA GLN A 4 2.28 -9.37 20.63
C GLN A 4 2.55 -8.69 19.29
N SER A 5 3.72 -8.07 19.16
CA SER A 5 4.17 -7.53 17.88
C SER A 5 5.44 -8.24 17.40
N ARG A 6 5.56 -8.39 16.09
CA ARG A 6 6.75 -8.95 15.45
C ARG A 6 6.92 -8.40 14.02
N PRO A 7 8.15 -8.39 13.48
CA PRO A 7 8.33 -8.05 12.07
C PRO A 7 7.66 -9.08 11.17
N PHE A 8 7.30 -8.63 9.98
CA PHE A 8 6.98 -9.51 8.86
C PHE A 8 8.13 -10.48 8.60
N SER A 9 7.85 -11.75 8.34
CA SER A 9 8.88 -12.77 8.08
C SER A 9 8.92 -13.23 6.63
N ASP A 10 7.79 -13.68 6.10
CA ASP A 10 7.75 -14.50 4.89
C ASP A 10 6.38 -14.49 4.17
N GLU A 11 6.23 -15.37 3.18
CA GLU A 11 5.05 -15.48 2.33
C GLU A 11 3.76 -15.84 3.12
N ASN A 12 3.86 -16.53 4.25
CA ASN A 12 2.69 -16.82 5.09
C ASN A 12 2.15 -15.55 5.75
N ASP A 13 3.04 -14.62 6.13
CA ASP A 13 2.62 -13.30 6.60
C ASP A 13 2.02 -12.47 5.48
N LEU A 14 2.55 -12.56 4.26
CA LEU A 14 1.94 -11.91 3.11
C LEU A 14 0.52 -12.43 2.87
N GLN A 15 0.32 -13.75 2.95
CA GLN A 15 -1.00 -14.33 2.83
C GLN A 15 -1.94 -13.92 3.98
N THR A 16 -1.41 -13.75 5.18
CA THR A 16 -2.14 -13.22 6.34
C THR A 16 -2.57 -11.78 6.10
N LEU A 17 -1.67 -10.90 5.65
CA LEU A 17 -1.96 -9.51 5.30
C LEU A 17 -3.01 -9.41 4.18
N LYS A 18 -2.88 -10.22 3.13
CA LYS A 18 -3.86 -10.28 2.02
C LYS A 18 -5.25 -10.65 2.53
N THR A 19 -5.33 -11.65 3.41
CA THR A 19 -6.60 -12.10 4.00
C THR A 19 -7.20 -11.03 4.90
N PHE A 20 -6.38 -10.41 5.74
CA PHE A 20 -6.77 -9.33 6.65
C PHE A 20 -7.32 -8.12 5.89
N VAL A 21 -6.57 -7.58 4.94
CA VAL A 21 -6.99 -6.45 4.10
C VAL A 21 -8.25 -6.78 3.30
N SER A 22 -8.33 -7.97 2.70
CA SER A 22 -9.53 -8.41 1.98
C SER A 22 -10.77 -8.47 2.88
N SER A 23 -10.61 -8.89 4.14
CA SER A 23 -11.72 -8.95 5.09
C SER A 23 -12.26 -7.55 5.45
N ILE A 24 -11.38 -6.58 5.63
CA ILE A 24 -11.74 -5.18 5.89
C ILE A 24 -12.47 -4.59 4.68
N ILE A 25 -11.91 -4.79 3.48
CA ILE A 25 -12.52 -4.30 2.24
C ILE A 25 -13.92 -4.88 2.02
N LYS A 26 -14.09 -6.18 2.31
CA LYS A 26 -15.38 -6.87 2.18
C LYS A 26 -16.44 -6.29 3.12
N GLU A 27 -16.06 -5.85 4.31
CA GLU A 27 -16.97 -5.22 5.27
C GLU A 27 -17.26 -3.76 4.91
N ASP A 28 -16.20 -2.95 4.79
CA ASP A 28 -16.28 -1.57 4.31
C ASP A 28 -14.91 -1.11 3.81
N MET A 29 -14.76 -0.97 2.49
CA MET A 29 -13.53 -0.50 1.86
C MET A 29 -13.03 0.86 2.38
N ARG A 30 -13.91 1.68 2.96
CA ARG A 30 -13.55 2.98 3.54
C ARG A 30 -12.76 2.87 4.84
N ARG A 31 -12.57 1.65 5.35
CA ARG A 31 -11.79 1.36 6.55
C ARG A 31 -10.45 0.70 6.25
N SER A 32 -10.14 0.46 4.97
CA SER A 32 -8.86 -0.11 4.56
C SER A 32 -7.98 0.91 3.85
N TYR A 33 -6.79 1.11 4.38
CA TYR A 33 -5.72 1.92 3.77
C TYR A 33 -4.99 1.18 2.65
N TRP A 34 -5.24 -0.11 2.52
CA TRP A 34 -4.52 -1.01 1.63
C TRP A 34 -5.49 -1.76 0.74
N HIS A 35 -5.11 -1.98 -0.51
CA HIS A 35 -5.64 -3.05 -1.34
C HIS A 35 -4.63 -4.21 -1.40
N VAL A 36 -5.09 -5.41 -1.74
CA VAL A 36 -4.19 -6.58 -1.94
C VAL A 36 -3.11 -6.27 -2.97
N GLY A 37 -3.46 -5.53 -4.02
CA GLY A 37 -2.52 -5.05 -5.04
C GLY A 37 -1.46 -4.10 -4.47
N ASP A 38 -1.80 -3.27 -3.49
CA ASP A 38 -0.86 -2.34 -2.86
C ASP A 38 0.18 -3.06 -2.02
N LEU A 39 -0.19 -4.16 -1.35
CA LEU A 39 0.75 -5.00 -0.61
C LEU A 39 1.80 -5.61 -1.55
N LEU A 40 1.34 -6.20 -2.66
CA LEU A 40 2.22 -6.82 -3.66
C LEU A 40 3.11 -5.77 -4.33
N TRP A 41 2.52 -4.65 -4.75
CA TRP A 41 3.26 -3.54 -5.34
C TRP A 41 4.29 -3.00 -4.34
N GLY A 42 3.88 -2.74 -3.10
CA GLY A 42 4.73 -2.24 -2.03
C GLY A 42 5.98 -3.10 -1.79
N ILE A 43 5.82 -4.42 -1.72
CA ILE A 43 6.91 -5.37 -1.46
C ILE A 43 7.79 -5.59 -2.69
N TYR A 44 7.20 -5.72 -3.89
CA TYR A 44 7.92 -6.25 -5.06
C TYR A 44 8.22 -5.22 -6.15
N LYS A 45 7.75 -3.96 -6.04
CA LYS A 45 8.00 -2.93 -7.07
C LYS A 45 9.48 -2.64 -7.29
N ASN A 46 10.34 -2.83 -6.29
CA ASN A 46 11.79 -2.61 -6.38
C ASN A 46 12.55 -3.67 -5.56
N THR A 47 13.88 -3.56 -5.52
CA THR A 47 14.77 -4.44 -4.73
C THR A 47 15.31 -3.77 -3.46
N VAL A 48 14.84 -2.55 -3.16
CA VAL A 48 15.32 -1.72 -2.05
C VAL A 48 14.46 -1.91 -0.80
N TYR A 49 13.15 -2.12 -0.98
CA TYR A 49 12.22 -2.28 0.12
C TYR A 49 12.29 -3.71 0.69
N ASP A 50 12.65 -3.82 1.97
CA ASP A 50 12.57 -5.08 2.71
C ASP A 50 11.39 -5.03 3.69
N PRO A 51 10.31 -5.80 3.48
CA PRO A 51 9.18 -5.82 4.41
C PRO A 51 9.57 -6.32 5.80
N ARG A 52 10.64 -7.12 5.93
CA ARG A 52 11.08 -7.64 7.24
C ARG A 52 11.64 -6.56 8.16
N GLU A 53 12.06 -5.44 7.58
CA GLU A 53 12.55 -4.27 8.32
C GLU A 53 11.48 -3.18 8.45
N ASN A 54 10.50 -3.17 7.54
CA ASN A 54 9.59 -2.03 7.35
C ASN A 54 8.11 -2.35 7.57
N VAL A 55 7.77 -3.61 7.87
CA VAL A 55 6.39 -4.02 8.20
C VAL A 55 6.38 -4.72 9.54
N GLN A 56 5.63 -4.16 10.48
CA GLN A 56 5.42 -4.74 11.80
C GLN A 56 3.97 -5.21 11.93
N LEU A 57 3.78 -6.42 12.47
CA LEU A 57 2.49 -7.07 12.65
C LEU A 57 2.13 -7.13 14.13
N TRP A 58 0.87 -6.88 14.49
CA TRP A 58 0.34 -7.06 15.85
C TRP A 58 -0.71 -8.15 15.85
N GLN A 59 -0.55 -9.14 16.73
CA GLN A 59 -1.41 -10.31 16.82
C GLN A 59 -1.90 -10.53 18.26
N ASN A 60 -3.07 -11.15 18.41
CA ASN A 60 -3.50 -11.65 19.71
C ASN A 60 -2.85 -13.00 20.06
N GLU A 61 -3.12 -13.51 21.26
CA GLU A 61 -2.60 -14.81 21.73
C GLU A 61 -3.00 -16.00 20.84
N GLN A 62 -4.09 -15.87 20.08
CA GLN A 62 -4.58 -16.89 19.14
C GLN A 62 -3.89 -16.80 17.77
N GLY A 63 -3.01 -15.82 17.56
CA GLY A 63 -2.30 -15.58 16.30
C GLY A 63 -3.13 -14.80 15.27
N GLU A 64 -4.28 -14.26 15.65
CA GLU A 64 -5.10 -13.44 14.75
C GLU A 64 -4.48 -12.05 14.61
N LEU A 65 -4.36 -11.57 13.37
CA LEU A 65 -3.83 -10.24 13.09
C LEU A 65 -4.83 -9.16 13.50
N LEU A 66 -4.39 -8.26 14.39
CA LEU A 66 -5.15 -7.12 14.90
C LEU A 66 -4.86 -5.84 14.11
N GLY A 67 -3.71 -5.79 13.45
CA GLY A 67 -3.29 -4.68 12.61
C GLY A 67 -1.81 -4.76 12.26
N PHE A 68 -1.36 -3.83 11.43
CA PHE A 68 0.03 -3.71 11.04
C PHE A 68 0.41 -2.25 10.79
N VAL A 69 1.70 -1.98 10.92
CA VAL A 69 2.31 -0.73 10.50
C VAL A 69 3.18 -1.01 9.29
N TRP A 70 3.01 -0.17 8.28
CA TRP A 70 3.83 -0.19 7.07
C TRP A 70 4.62 1.10 6.98
N ILE A 71 5.92 0.96 7.00
CA ILE A 71 6.87 2.05 6.98
C ILE A 71 7.43 2.18 5.58
N SER A 72 7.61 3.42 5.12
CA SER A 72 8.30 3.75 3.88
C SER A 72 9.14 5.01 4.07
N ALA A 73 9.94 5.38 3.07
CA ALA A 73 10.78 6.57 3.13
C ALA A 73 10.02 7.90 3.32
N HIS A 74 8.73 7.94 2.97
CA HIS A 74 7.93 9.17 2.99
C HIS A 74 6.69 9.08 3.88
N GLU A 75 6.27 7.87 4.26
CA GLU A 75 5.01 7.68 4.96
C GLU A 75 5.05 6.47 5.89
N VAL A 76 4.40 6.62 7.05
CA VAL A 76 4.07 5.54 7.97
C VAL A 76 2.55 5.37 7.96
N ILE A 77 2.08 4.19 7.56
CA ILE A 77 0.66 3.87 7.44
C ILE A 77 0.30 2.86 8.53
N ILE A 78 -0.71 3.19 9.33
CA ILE A 78 -1.23 2.35 10.41
C ILE A 78 -2.57 1.76 9.96
N GLN A 79 -2.66 0.43 9.90
CA GLN A 79 -3.92 -0.27 9.66
C GLN A 79 -4.28 -1.10 10.90
N VAL A 80 -5.43 -0.80 11.51
CA VAL A 80 -6.01 -1.60 12.58
C VAL A 80 -7.27 -2.30 12.08
N ASP A 81 -7.58 -3.46 12.64
CA ASP A 81 -8.86 -4.14 12.42
C ASP A 81 -10.00 -3.24 12.92
N PRO A 82 -10.93 -2.84 12.04
CA PRO A 82 -12.02 -1.94 12.42
C PRO A 82 -13.01 -2.54 13.43
N ARG A 83 -12.95 -3.86 13.68
CA ARG A 83 -13.79 -4.57 14.64
C ARG A 83 -13.27 -4.47 16.06
N ILE A 84 -12.02 -4.04 16.26
CA ILE A 84 -11.47 -3.75 17.58
C ILE A 84 -11.99 -2.38 18.02
N ASP A 85 -12.49 -2.30 19.25
CA ASP A 85 -13.04 -1.08 19.83
C ASP A 85 -12.53 -0.82 21.26
N GLY A 86 -12.89 0.35 21.78
CA GLY A 86 -12.58 0.78 23.14
C GLY A 86 -11.08 0.79 23.48
N ASN A 87 -10.78 0.44 24.72
CA ASN A 87 -9.43 0.54 25.28
C ASN A 87 -8.40 -0.36 24.57
N ASP A 88 -8.82 -1.51 24.04
CA ASP A 88 -7.92 -2.39 23.29
C ASP A 88 -7.50 -1.73 21.97
N LYS A 89 -8.39 -0.98 21.31
CA LYS A 89 -8.05 -0.19 20.11
C LYS A 89 -7.09 0.95 20.45
N ASP A 90 -7.39 1.73 21.48
CA ASP A 90 -6.57 2.87 21.87
C ASP A 90 -5.16 2.42 22.24
N GLY A 91 -5.03 1.37 23.07
CA GLY A 91 -3.74 0.82 23.44
C GLY A 91 -2.94 0.22 22.27
N LEU A 92 -3.62 -0.29 21.24
CA LEU A 92 -2.99 -0.78 20.02
C LEU A 92 -2.49 0.36 19.15
N LEU A 93 -3.31 1.40 18.95
CA LEU A 93 -2.93 2.59 18.19
C LEU A 93 -1.73 3.31 18.79
N GLU A 94 -1.69 3.44 20.12
CA GLU A 94 -0.56 4.03 20.85
C GLU A 94 0.75 3.25 20.62
N GLN A 95 0.70 1.91 20.66
CA GLN A 95 1.86 1.06 20.37
C GLN A 95 2.33 1.20 18.91
N MET A 96 1.39 1.24 17.97
CA MET A 96 1.69 1.38 16.53
C MET A 96 2.28 2.75 16.21
N LEU A 97 1.73 3.82 16.81
CA LEU A 97 2.26 5.16 16.66
C LEU A 97 3.66 5.28 17.26
N SER A 98 3.89 4.74 18.46
CA SER A 98 5.21 4.76 19.12
C SER A 98 6.30 4.13 18.22
N LEU A 99 6.02 2.98 17.59
CA LEU A 99 6.95 2.38 16.63
C LEU A 99 7.20 3.31 15.42
N GLY A 100 6.14 3.92 14.90
CA GLY A 100 6.24 4.88 13.79
C GLY A 100 7.09 6.11 14.16
N GLU A 101 6.93 6.64 15.37
CA GLU A 101 7.68 7.78 15.90
C GLU A 101 9.17 7.45 16.06
N GLU A 102 9.49 6.25 16.57
CA GLU A 102 10.89 5.76 16.64
C GLU A 102 11.53 5.73 15.25
N HIS A 103 10.81 5.23 14.25
CA HIS A 103 11.28 5.22 12.87
C HIS A 103 11.39 6.62 12.27
N GLN A 104 10.43 7.51 12.54
CA GLN A 104 10.45 8.89 12.09
C GLN A 104 11.70 9.62 12.64
N GLN A 105 12.01 9.46 13.94
CA GLN A 105 13.20 10.04 14.55
C GLN A 105 14.50 9.54 13.88
N ALA A 106 14.61 8.24 13.62
CA ALA A 106 15.75 7.66 12.91
C ALA A 106 15.87 8.20 11.47
N SER A 107 14.73 8.34 10.79
CA SER A 107 14.63 8.90 9.43
C SER A 107 15.05 10.37 9.38
N GLU A 108 14.66 11.16 10.38
CA GLU A 108 15.02 12.58 10.51
C GLU A 108 16.52 12.78 10.75
N ALA A 109 17.13 11.92 11.57
CA ALA A 109 18.57 11.88 11.72
C ALA A 109 19.30 11.55 10.40
N ALA A 110 18.64 10.80 9.50
CA ALA A 110 19.13 10.46 8.16
C ALA A 110 18.74 11.49 7.07
N GLY A 111 18.06 12.59 7.44
CA GLY A 111 17.70 13.68 6.52
C GLY A 111 16.36 13.53 5.78
N THR A 112 15.48 12.65 6.26
CA THR A 112 14.13 12.43 5.72
C THR A 112 13.08 12.64 6.81
N SER A 113 11.85 13.02 6.49
CA SER A 113 10.79 13.16 7.50
C SER A 113 9.51 12.51 6.97
N PRO A 114 9.26 11.23 7.28
CA PRO A 114 8.05 10.55 6.84
C PRO A 114 6.83 11.14 7.55
N SER A 115 5.71 11.30 6.82
CA SER A 115 4.44 11.72 7.40
C SER A 115 3.59 10.53 7.83
N PHE A 116 2.58 10.79 8.65
CA PHE A 116 1.50 9.85 8.93
C PHE A 116 0.26 10.26 8.16
N CYS A 117 -0.57 9.29 7.79
CA CYS A 117 -1.86 9.55 7.18
C CYS A 117 -3.00 8.84 7.92
N ALA A 118 -4.17 9.45 7.83
CA ALA A 118 -5.43 8.89 8.29
C ALA A 118 -6.52 9.28 7.29
N PHE A 119 -7.51 8.41 7.10
CA PHE A 119 -8.73 8.82 6.42
C PHE A 119 -9.45 9.89 7.25
N GLU A 120 -10.14 10.81 6.58
CA GLU A 120 -10.84 11.91 7.23
C GLU A 120 -11.90 11.46 8.27
N ASN A 121 -12.37 10.22 8.15
CA ASN A 121 -13.38 9.61 9.00
C ASN A 121 -12.80 8.59 10.01
N ASP A 122 -11.49 8.38 10.05
CA ASP A 122 -10.84 7.51 11.04
C ASP A 122 -10.52 8.28 12.33
N LEU A 123 -11.60 8.71 13.01
CA LEU A 123 -11.50 9.55 14.21
C LEU A 123 -10.61 8.95 15.31
N PRO A 124 -10.61 7.63 15.59
CA PRO A 124 -9.69 7.06 16.58
C PRO A 124 -8.22 7.31 16.24
N LEU A 125 -7.80 7.04 15.00
CA LEU A 125 -6.42 7.26 14.57
C LEU A 125 -6.05 8.76 14.60
N ILE A 126 -6.95 9.62 14.10
CA ILE A 126 -6.78 11.08 14.13
C ILE A 126 -6.60 11.58 15.56
N ASN A 127 -7.41 11.10 16.52
CA ASN A 127 -7.32 11.53 17.91
C ASN A 127 -5.99 11.15 18.55
N VAL A 128 -5.46 9.96 18.24
CA VAL A 128 -4.14 9.51 18.72
C VAL A 128 -3.03 10.40 18.15
N PHE A 129 -3.08 10.73 16.85
CA PHE A 129 -2.15 11.69 16.24
C PHE A 129 -2.20 13.07 16.93
N LEU A 130 -3.40 13.62 17.13
CA LEU A 130 -3.56 14.94 17.78
C LEU A 130 -3.04 14.95 19.22
N LYS A 131 -3.25 13.85 19.97
CA LYS A 131 -2.75 13.69 21.35
C LYS A 131 -1.22 13.72 21.41
N HIS A 132 -0.55 13.19 20.38
CA HIS A 132 0.91 13.22 20.24
C HIS A 132 1.45 14.52 19.62
N GLY A 133 0.57 15.48 19.34
CA GLY A 133 0.96 16.80 18.84
C GLY A 133 1.12 16.88 17.32
N TYR A 134 0.74 15.84 16.57
CA TYR A 134 0.67 15.92 15.11
C TYR A 134 -0.37 16.95 14.67
N GLN A 135 -0.09 17.61 13.54
CA GLN A 135 -0.99 18.57 12.93
C GLN A 135 -1.30 18.14 11.50
N ARG A 136 -2.55 18.37 11.10
CA ARG A 136 -2.98 18.11 9.73
C ARG A 136 -2.27 19.07 8.76
N GLN A 137 -1.65 18.51 7.72
CA GLN A 137 -1.09 19.29 6.62
C GLN A 137 -2.19 19.72 5.63
N GLU A 138 -1.91 20.76 4.84
CA GLU A 138 -2.82 21.20 3.77
C GLU A 138 -2.91 20.19 2.63
N SER A 139 -1.81 19.46 2.38
CA SER A 139 -1.76 18.38 1.39
C SER A 139 -2.64 17.21 1.81
N HIS A 140 -3.37 16.64 0.85
CA HIS A 140 -4.20 15.46 1.06
C HIS A 140 -4.30 14.63 -0.21
N THR A 141 -4.54 13.33 -0.03
CA THR A 141 -4.79 12.38 -1.11
C THR A 141 -6.29 12.09 -1.19
N LEU A 142 -6.80 11.92 -2.41
CA LEU A 142 -8.20 11.52 -2.63
C LEU A 142 -8.30 10.00 -2.82
N HIS A 143 -9.04 9.35 -1.94
CA HIS A 143 -9.40 7.94 -2.12
C HIS A 143 -10.70 7.85 -2.93
N MET A 144 -10.58 7.64 -4.24
CA MET A 144 -11.71 7.58 -5.17
C MET A 144 -12.26 6.16 -5.32
N ARG A 145 -13.58 6.05 -5.53
CA ARG A 145 -14.26 4.77 -5.81
C ARG A 145 -15.35 4.94 -6.86
N ARG A 146 -15.65 3.84 -7.56
CA ARG A 146 -16.76 3.76 -8.53
C ARG A 146 -17.54 2.47 -8.31
N ASP A 147 -18.87 2.58 -8.24
CA ASP A 147 -19.75 1.41 -8.22
C ASP A 147 -19.79 0.78 -9.62
N LEU A 148 -19.48 -0.51 -9.70
CA LEU A 148 -19.47 -1.29 -10.95
C LEU A 148 -20.86 -1.77 -11.37
N ASN A 149 -21.89 -1.59 -10.53
CA ASN A 149 -23.29 -1.81 -10.93
C ASN A 149 -23.85 -0.65 -11.76
N GLN A 150 -23.16 0.48 -11.80
CA GLN A 150 -23.52 1.62 -12.64
C GLN A 150 -22.88 1.48 -14.03
N PRO A 151 -23.55 1.95 -15.09
CA PRO A 151 -22.96 1.96 -16.43
C PRO A 151 -21.59 2.65 -16.45
N ILE A 152 -20.61 2.02 -17.08
CA ILE A 152 -19.28 2.59 -17.31
C ILE A 152 -19.29 3.19 -18.72
N PRO A 153 -19.06 4.52 -18.87
CA PRO A 153 -19.00 5.12 -20.20
C PRO A 153 -17.84 4.51 -20.98
N PRO A 154 -17.99 4.28 -22.30
CA PRO A 154 -16.88 3.80 -23.12
C PRO A 154 -15.75 4.84 -23.13
N GLY A 155 -14.50 4.35 -23.06
CA GLY A 155 -13.33 5.19 -23.26
C GLY A 155 -13.22 5.62 -24.73
N VAL A 156 -12.79 6.86 -24.97
CA VAL A 156 -12.44 7.35 -26.31
C VAL A 156 -10.92 7.40 -26.40
N LEU A 157 -10.35 6.66 -27.35
CA LEU A 157 -8.92 6.67 -27.62
C LEU A 157 -8.65 7.50 -28.89
N PRO A 158 -7.51 8.23 -28.95
CA PRO A 158 -7.06 8.84 -30.19
C PRO A 158 -6.84 7.76 -31.28
N ASP A 159 -6.99 8.16 -32.55
CA ASP A 159 -6.73 7.27 -33.68
C ASP A 159 -5.29 6.71 -33.62
N GLY A 160 -5.15 5.41 -33.93
CA GLY A 160 -3.86 4.71 -33.90
C GLY A 160 -3.42 4.21 -32.53
N TRP A 161 -4.26 4.34 -31.49
CA TRP A 161 -3.99 3.83 -30.15
C TRP A 161 -4.98 2.75 -29.72
N ILE A 162 -4.47 1.74 -29.03
CA ILE A 162 -5.25 0.69 -28.37
C ILE A 162 -4.88 0.56 -26.90
N VAL A 163 -5.81 0.11 -26.06
CA VAL A 163 -5.51 -0.27 -24.67
C VAL A 163 -5.49 -1.78 -24.57
N ARG A 164 -4.40 -2.34 -24.07
CA ARG A 164 -4.22 -3.77 -23.84
C ARG A 164 -3.29 -4.00 -22.66
N HIS A 165 -3.25 -5.23 -22.15
CA HIS A 165 -2.24 -5.58 -21.17
C HIS A 165 -0.83 -5.67 -21.80
N VAL A 166 0.19 -5.53 -20.96
CA VAL A 166 1.59 -5.75 -21.33
C VAL A 166 1.83 -7.24 -21.60
N VAL A 167 2.29 -7.56 -22.80
CA VAL A 167 2.50 -8.90 -23.35
C VAL A 167 3.99 -9.22 -23.40
N GLY A 168 4.36 -10.42 -22.95
CA GLY A 168 5.71 -10.94 -23.11
C GLY A 168 6.78 -10.18 -22.30
N VAL A 169 8.00 -10.72 -22.29
CA VAL A 169 9.12 -10.18 -21.52
C VAL A 169 9.83 -9.03 -22.26
N GLU A 170 9.65 -8.97 -23.57
CA GLU A 170 10.19 -7.98 -24.50
C GLU A 170 9.66 -6.57 -24.25
N GLU A 171 8.43 -6.45 -23.72
CA GLU A 171 7.80 -5.15 -23.42
C GLU A 171 8.17 -4.59 -22.03
N PHE A 172 8.84 -5.38 -21.18
CA PHE A 172 9.09 -5.01 -19.78
C PHE A 172 10.00 -3.79 -19.65
N GLU A 173 11.03 -3.69 -20.49
CA GLU A 173 11.96 -2.57 -20.48
C GLU A 173 11.24 -1.25 -20.78
N GLN A 174 10.41 -1.24 -21.82
CA GLN A 174 9.63 -0.07 -22.22
C GLN A 174 8.59 0.31 -21.17
N ARG A 175 7.89 -0.68 -20.61
CA ARG A 175 6.91 -0.48 -19.51
C ARG A 175 7.55 0.15 -18.27
N VAL A 176 8.76 -0.29 -17.91
CA VAL A 176 9.51 0.25 -16.77
C VAL A 176 10.09 1.63 -17.10
N ALA A 177 10.57 1.84 -18.32
CA ALA A 177 11.06 3.14 -18.77
C ALA A 177 9.95 4.21 -18.70
N LEU A 178 8.77 3.91 -19.25
CA LEU A 178 7.60 4.79 -19.18
C LEU A 178 7.22 5.11 -17.72
N HIS A 179 7.20 4.10 -16.84
CA HIS A 179 6.91 4.35 -15.43
C HIS A 179 7.96 5.28 -14.80
N ARG A 180 9.24 5.12 -15.12
CA ARG A 180 10.30 5.98 -14.56
C ARG A 180 10.23 7.40 -15.09
N GLU A 181 9.77 7.59 -16.31
CA GLU A 181 9.54 8.90 -16.93
C GLU A 181 8.36 9.64 -16.30
N VAL A 182 7.24 8.94 -16.05
CA VAL A 182 6.04 9.56 -15.49
C VAL A 182 6.14 9.80 -13.98
N TRP A 183 6.70 8.84 -13.24
CA TRP A 183 6.81 8.90 -11.78
C TRP A 183 8.25 9.12 -11.33
N HIS A 184 8.58 10.37 -11.02
CA HIS A 184 9.87 10.72 -10.44
C HIS A 184 9.76 10.91 -8.91
N HIS A 185 10.57 10.23 -8.08
CA HIS A 185 11.66 9.30 -8.38
C HIS A 185 11.21 7.82 -8.26
N SER A 186 10.95 7.15 -9.39
CA SER A 186 10.66 5.71 -9.40
C SER A 186 11.93 4.86 -9.24
N THR A 187 11.83 3.85 -8.39
CA THR A 187 12.86 2.83 -8.14
C THR A 187 12.55 1.49 -8.80
N VAL A 188 11.47 1.41 -9.59
CA VAL A 188 11.08 0.17 -10.30
C VAL A 188 12.17 -0.22 -11.28
N THR A 189 12.52 -1.51 -11.38
CA THR A 189 13.50 -2.04 -12.35
C THR A 189 12.87 -3.13 -13.22
N PRO A 190 13.45 -3.45 -14.39
CA PRO A 190 12.98 -4.60 -15.19
C PRO A 190 13.05 -5.92 -14.42
N GLU A 191 14.04 -6.07 -13.54
CA GLU A 191 14.19 -7.23 -12.66
C GLU A 191 13.08 -7.30 -11.61
N SER A 192 12.81 -6.20 -10.89
CA SER A 192 11.76 -6.18 -9.87
C SER A 192 10.37 -6.32 -10.50
N TYR A 193 10.15 -5.70 -11.65
CA TYR A 193 8.92 -5.86 -12.41
C TYR A 193 8.71 -7.30 -12.87
N ARG A 194 9.74 -7.97 -13.41
CA ARG A 194 9.68 -9.40 -13.77
C ARG A 194 9.36 -10.27 -12.55
N ARG A 195 10.03 -10.01 -11.41
CA ARG A 195 9.78 -10.73 -10.16
C ARG A 195 8.32 -10.56 -9.71
N MET A 196 7.85 -9.31 -9.62
CA MET A 196 6.50 -8.97 -9.20
C MET A 196 5.42 -9.64 -10.06
N ARG A 197 5.60 -9.67 -11.39
CA ARG A 197 4.67 -10.36 -12.30
C ARG A 197 4.59 -11.88 -12.07
N GLY A 198 5.62 -12.48 -11.47
CA GLY A 198 5.64 -13.90 -11.11
C GLY A 198 5.03 -14.22 -9.75
N ILE A 199 4.64 -13.22 -8.95
CA ILE A 199 4.12 -13.45 -7.59
C ILE A 199 2.64 -13.85 -7.62
N PRO A 200 2.23 -14.88 -6.87
CA PRO A 200 0.83 -15.24 -6.72
C PRO A 200 -0.07 -14.08 -6.26
N GLY A 201 -1.04 -13.73 -7.10
CA GLY A 201 -1.97 -12.62 -6.87
C GLY A 201 -1.74 -11.42 -7.78
N TYR A 202 -0.62 -11.36 -8.51
CA TYR A 202 -0.49 -10.45 -9.64
C TYR A 202 -1.36 -10.94 -10.80
N THR A 203 -2.17 -10.05 -11.38
CA THR A 203 -3.06 -10.36 -12.52
C THR A 203 -2.55 -9.61 -13.76
N PRO A 204 -1.78 -10.28 -14.65
CA PRO A 204 -1.20 -9.65 -15.84
C PRO A 204 -2.18 -8.87 -16.70
N GLU A 205 -3.42 -9.34 -16.80
CA GLU A 205 -4.48 -8.77 -17.62
C GLU A 205 -4.93 -7.39 -17.13
N PHE A 206 -4.57 -7.00 -15.90
CA PHE A 206 -4.86 -5.68 -15.32
C PHE A 206 -3.68 -4.69 -15.39
N ASP A 207 -2.50 -5.11 -15.88
CA ASP A 207 -1.41 -4.17 -16.17
C ASP A 207 -1.53 -3.67 -17.61
N LEU A 208 -2.36 -2.64 -17.76
CA LEU A 208 -2.75 -2.07 -19.04
C LEU A 208 -1.80 -0.95 -19.47
N VAL A 209 -1.56 -0.88 -20.77
CA VAL A 209 -0.84 0.20 -21.47
C VAL A 209 -1.68 0.71 -22.62
N ALA A 210 -1.54 2.00 -22.95
CA ALA A 210 -1.91 2.50 -24.26
C ALA A 210 -0.74 2.21 -25.22
N ALA A 211 -1.01 1.54 -26.33
CA ALA A 211 -0.02 1.18 -27.33
C ALA A 211 -0.43 1.69 -28.71
N SER A 212 0.51 2.29 -29.43
CA SER A 212 0.35 2.65 -30.84
C SER A 212 0.64 1.49 -31.78
N ASP A 213 0.30 1.64 -33.06
CA ASP A 213 0.55 0.64 -34.11
C ASP A 213 2.03 0.28 -34.30
N ASP A 214 2.96 1.16 -33.93
CA ASP A 214 4.40 0.93 -33.97
C ASP A 214 4.97 0.30 -32.68
N GLY A 215 4.11 0.01 -31.70
CA GLY A 215 4.49 -0.58 -30.42
C GLY A 215 4.94 0.43 -29.35
N THR A 216 4.81 1.73 -29.59
CA THR A 216 5.14 2.75 -28.58
C THR A 216 4.09 2.76 -27.45
N PHE A 217 4.54 2.80 -26.20
CA PHE A 217 3.67 2.98 -25.03
C PHE A 217 3.50 4.44 -24.65
N ALA A 218 2.31 4.77 -24.13
CA ALA A 218 1.97 6.02 -23.47
C ALA A 218 1.22 5.79 -22.17
#